data_AF-A8PSG2-F1
#
_entry.id   AF-A8PSG2-F1
#
_cell.length_a   1.000
_cell.length_b   1.000
_cell.length_c   1.000
_cell.angle_alpha   90.00
_cell.angle_beta   90.00
_cell.angle_gamma   90.00
#
_symmetry.space_group_name_H-M   'P 1'
#
loop_
_entity.id
_entity.type
_entity.pdbx_description
1 polymer ?
#
loop_
_entity_poly.entity_id
_entity_poly.type
_entity_poly.pdbx_seq_one_letter_code
_entity_poly.pdbx_strand_id
1 'polypeptide(L)' 'MDQDYWGVDDILAESQHIPCVFHVDVPGLGYLEGSGDDDIHKHSRLELPYWIAHMLAV' A
#
# COMPACT_ATOMS: atom_id res chain seq x y z
N MET A 1 -19.58 -8.85 -10.58
CA MET A 1 -19.56 -7.70 -9.67
C MET A 1 -18.70 -6.69 -10.39
N ASP A 2 -19.34 -5.69 -10.98
CA ASP A 2 -18.63 -4.62 -11.68
C ASP A 2 -18.05 -3.69 -10.62
N GLN A 3 -16.74 -3.47 -10.63
CA GLN A 3 -16.10 -2.44 -9.81
C GLN A 3 -16.53 -1.08 -10.36
N ASP A 4 -17.25 -0.31 -9.56
CA ASP A 4 -17.69 1.05 -9.87
C ASP A 4 -16.74 2.05 -9.21
N TYR A 5 -16.03 2.82 -10.03
CA TYR A 5 -15.13 3.86 -9.57
C TYR A 5 -15.81 4.89 -8.65
N TRP A 6 -17.13 5.11 -8.82
CA TRP A 6 -17.92 6.02 -7.98
C TRP A 6 -18.73 5.31 -6.90
N GLY A 7 -18.63 3.98 -6.82
CA GLY A 7 -19.29 3.17 -5.81
C GLY A 7 -18.70 3.45 -4.43
N VAL A 8 -19.51 3.94 -3.50
CA VAL A 8 -19.06 4.20 -2.11
C VAL A 8 -18.57 2.92 -1.45
N ASP A 9 -19.26 1.80 -1.69
CA ASP A 9 -18.87 0.49 -1.16
C ASP A 9 -17.51 0.04 -1.69
N ASP A 10 -17.22 0.30 -2.97
CA ASP A 10 -15.94 -0.02 -3.60
C ASP A 10 -14.82 0.86 -3.04
N ILE A 11 -15.04 2.17 -2.89
CA ILE A 11 -14.09 3.09 -2.25
C ILE A 11 -13.77 2.65 -0.80
N LEU A 12 -14.79 2.21 -0.04
CA LEU A 12 -14.62 1.72 1.32
C LEU A 12 -13.91 0.35 1.38
N ALA A 13 -14.15 -0.51 0.39
CA ALA A 13 -13.47 -1.80 0.27
C ALA A 13 -11.98 -1.60 -0.07
N GLU A 14 -11.67 -0.68 -0.97
CA GLU A 14 -10.29 -0.42 -1.42
C GLU A 14 -9.42 0.30 -0.36
N SER A 15 -10.05 0.93 0.64
CA SER A 15 -9.34 1.59 1.75
C SER A 15 -8.95 0.64 2.88
N GLN A 16 -9.25 -0.66 2.78
CA GLN A 16 -8.79 -1.67 3.74
C GLN A 16 -7.27 -1.86 3.66
N HIS A 17 -6.62 -1.89 4.83
CA HIS A 17 -5.19 -2.15 4.94
C HIS A 17 -4.90 -3.64 4.81
N ILE A 18 -3.88 -3.98 4.03
CA ILE A 18 -3.38 -5.34 3.82
C ILE A 18 -1.87 -5.41 4.05
N PRO A 19 -1.34 -6.55 4.54
CA PRO A 19 0.09 -6.74 4.70
C PRO A 19 0.78 -6.89 3.34
N CYS A 20 1.72 -6.00 3.06
CA CYS A 20 2.58 -6.03 1.89
C CYS A 20 4.05 -6.17 2.31
N VAL A 21 4.83 -6.86 1.48
CA VAL A 21 6.29 -6.97 1.65
C VAL A 21 6.94 -6.29 0.45
N PHE A 22 7.86 -5.36 0.71
CA PHE A 22 8.63 -4.72 -0.36
C PHE A 22 9.79 -5.60 -0.79
N HIS A 23 9.92 -5.85 -2.10
CA HIS A 23 10.97 -6.70 -2.67
C HIS A 23 12.20 -5.91 -3.13
N VAL A 24 12.14 -4.58 -3.04
CA VAL A 24 13.17 -3.62 -3.44
C VAL A 24 13.26 -2.52 -2.39
N ASP A 25 14.41 -1.84 -2.35
CA ASP A 25 14.56 -0.61 -1.57
C ASP A 25 13.83 0.53 -2.29
N VAL A 26 13.07 1.33 -1.54
CA VAL A 26 12.27 2.43 -2.08
C VAL A 26 12.62 3.74 -1.37
N PRO A 27 13.31 4.67 -2.04
CA PRO A 27 13.78 5.89 -1.40
C PRO A 27 12.65 6.90 -1.17
N GLY A 28 12.71 7.64 -0.06
CA GLY A 28 11.80 8.75 0.27
C GLY A 28 10.39 8.35 0.70
N LEU A 29 10.11 7.04 0.87
CA LEU A 29 8.82 6.50 1.28
C LEU A 29 8.82 5.93 2.71
N GLY A 30 9.89 6.14 3.49
CA GLY A 30 9.99 5.61 4.86
C GLY A 30 8.88 6.11 5.80
N TYR A 31 8.28 7.27 5.51
CA TYR A 31 7.12 7.77 6.25
C TYR A 31 5.89 6.84 6.21
N LEU A 32 5.80 5.94 5.22
CA LEU A 32 4.74 4.94 5.17
C LEU A 32 4.94 3.88 6.26
N GLU A 33 6.19 3.54 6.59
CA GLU A 33 6.52 2.63 7.69
C GLU A 33 6.23 3.25 9.07
N GLY A 34 6.14 4.58 9.15
CA GLY A 34 6.09 5.31 10.41
C GLY A 34 7.40 5.20 11.19
N SER A 35 8.43 4.61 10.59
CA SER A 35 9.81 4.72 11.06
C SER A 35 10.30 6.13 10.73
N GLY A 36 11.16 6.68 11.58
CA GLY A 36 11.83 7.96 11.30
C GLY A 36 12.93 7.84 10.23
N ASP A 37 12.88 6.78 9.42
CA ASP A 37 13.81 6.55 8.32
C ASP A 37 13.24 7.20 7.04
N ASP A 38 14.11 7.67 6.16
CA ASP A 38 13.67 8.34 4.93
C ASP A 38 13.21 7.32 3.87
N ASP A 39 13.71 6.09 3.93
CA ASP A 39 13.56 5.06 2.90
C ASP A 39 12.85 3.80 3.43
N ILE A 40 12.20 3.05 2.53
CA ILE A 40 11.71 1.69 2.83
C ILE A 40 12.78 0.69 2.38
N HIS A 41 13.25 -0.14 3.30
CA HIS A 41 14.21 -1.18 3.00
C HIS A 41 13.55 -2.41 2.38
N LYS A 42 14.32 -3.13 1.56
CA LYS A 42 13.92 -4.42 1.03
C LYS A 42 13.58 -5.38 2.17
N HIS A 43 12.52 -6.15 1.98
CA HIS A 43 11.91 -7.06 2.95
C HIS A 43 11.20 -6.39 4.12
N SER A 44 11.06 -5.06 4.14
CA SER A 44 10.15 -4.39 5.07
C SER A 44 8.72 -4.84 4.82
N ARG A 45 8.01 -5.11 5.92
CA ARG A 45 6.60 -5.48 5.93
C ARG A 45 5.79 -4.29 6.40
N LEU A 46 4.83 -3.86 5.59
CA LEU A 46 3.97 -2.74 5.89
C LEU A 46 2.50 -3.02 5.58
N GLU A 47 1.60 -2.41 6.36
CA GLU A 47 0.17 -2.43 6.09
C GLU A 47 -0.18 -1.27 5.13
N LEU A 48 -0.61 -1.58 3.91
CA LEU A 48 -0.97 -0.60 2.89
C LEU A 48 -2.44 -0.74 2.49
N PRO A 49 -3.14 0.37 2.19
CA PRO A 49 -4.46 0.30 1.58
C PRO A 49 -4.46 -0.52 0.28
N TYR A 50 -5.53 -1.27 0.02
CA TYR A 50 -5.63 -2.09 -1.18
C TYR A 50 -5.45 -1.28 -2.48
N TRP A 51 -6.02 -0.07 -2.59
CA TRP A 51 -5.89 0.75 -3.81
C TRP A 51 -4.44 1.03 -4.21
N ILE A 52 -3.53 1.26 -3.25
CA ILE A 52 -2.11 1.50 -3.55
C ILE A 52 -1.36 0.18 -3.74
N ALA A 53 -1.66 -0.82 -2.91
CA ALA A 53 -1.03 -2.13 -2.99
C ALA A 53 -1.30 -2.82 -4.33
N HIS A 54 -2.52 -2.70 -4.85
CA HIS A 54 -2.91 -3.24 -6.15
C HIS A 54 -2.10 -2.65 -7.31
N MET A 55 -1.79 -1.35 -7.25
CA MET A 55 -0.99 -0.66 -8.27
C MET A 55 0.50 -1.03 -8.21
N LEU A 56 0.99 -1.44 -7.04
CA LEU A 56 2.40 -1.77 -6.79
C LEU A 56 2.71 -3.26 -6.89
N ALA A 57 1.70 -4.12 -6.86
CA ALA A 57 1.85 -5.57 -6.93
C ALA A 57 2.36 -5.99 -8.31
N VAL A 58 3.68 -6.15 -8.44
CA VAL A 58 4.40 -6.59 -9.65
C VAL A 58 5.31 -7.77 -9.32
#